data_AF-A0A3D5GQ26-F1
#
_entry.id   AF-A0A3D5GQ26-F1
#
_cell.length_a   1.000
_cell.length_b   1.000
_cell.length_c   1.000
_cell.angle_alpha   90.00
_cell.angle_beta   90.00
_cell.angle_gamma   90.00
#
_symmetry.space_group_name_H-M   'P 1'
#
loop_
_entity.id
_entity.type
_entity.pdbx_description
1 polymer ?
#
loop_
_entity_poly.entity_id
_entity_poly.type
_entity_poly.pdbx_seq_one_letter_code
_entity_poly.pdbx_strand_id
1 'polypeptide(L)'
;MRQLLRAVIFGILGYLVGALLTWLVRGGSLSDEVCVVFGYVVGLIGWLFGIGMGDTWIREWFGLPARESEVSGWKRYLGFSTDHKVIGVQYLATFIVVMLLGGIAALILRFELAQAGEGILNADRYNQVMSMHG
;
A
#
# COMPACT_ATOMS: atom_id res chain seq x y z
N MET A 1 -15.80 3.62 -9.04
CA MET A 1 -14.78 4.14 -9.99
C MET A 1 -14.31 5.53 -9.60
N ARG A 2 -15.20 6.50 -9.30
CA ARG A 2 -14.78 7.84 -8.83
C ARG A 2 -13.86 7.82 -7.60
N GLN A 3 -14.15 6.98 -6.60
CA GLN A 3 -13.30 6.80 -5.41
C GLN A 3 -11.93 6.21 -5.75
N LEU A 4 -11.87 5.18 -6.61
CA LEU A 4 -10.59 4.59 -7.04
C LEU A 4 -9.73 5.58 -7.82
N LEU A 5 -10.35 6.37 -8.70
CA LEU A 5 -9.64 7.43 -9.42
C LEU A 5 -9.11 8.50 -8.45
N ARG A 6 -9.93 8.94 -7.48
CA ARG A 6 -9.50 9.85 -6.41
C ARG A 6 -8.33 9.27 -5.60
N ALA A 7 -8.40 7.99 -5.24
CA ALA A 7 -7.36 7.28 -4.51
C ALA A 7 -6.03 7.26 -5.27
N VAL A 8 -6.05 6.95 -6.56
CA VAL A 8 -4.85 6.98 -7.40
C VAL A 8 -4.27 8.39 -7.48
N ILE A 9 -5.11 9.39 -7.77
CA ILE A 9 -4.67 10.79 -7.87
C ILE A 9 -4.09 11.27 -6.55
N PHE A 10 -4.80 11.09 -5.44
CA PHE A 10 -4.36 11.55 -4.13
C PHE A 10 -3.13 10.78 -3.64
N GLY A 11 -3.02 9.50 -3.97
CA GLY A 11 -1.84 8.70 -3.68
C GLY A 11 -0.61 9.17 -4.44
N ILE A 12 -0.73 9.44 -5.75
CA ILE A 12 0.37 9.98 -6.56
C ILE A 12 0.76 11.38 -6.08
N LEU A 13 -0.23 12.27 -5.85
CA LEU A 13 0.04 13.61 -5.33
C LEU A 13 0.70 13.55 -3.96
N GLY A 14 0.20 12.71 -3.05
CA GLY A 14 0.80 12.50 -1.74
C GLY A 14 2.24 12.01 -1.86
N TYR A 15 2.51 11.05 -2.74
CA TYR A 15 3.86 10.56 -3.00
C TYR A 15 4.80 11.67 -3.48
N LEU A 16 4.38 12.43 -4.49
CA LEU A 16 5.18 13.52 -5.05
C LEU A 16 5.43 14.61 -4.01
N VAL A 17 4.43 14.97 -3.20
CA VAL A 17 4.58 15.94 -2.12
C VAL A 17 5.54 15.43 -1.05
N GLY A 18 5.40 14.18 -0.60
CA GLY A 18 6.29 13.60 0.41
C GLY A 18 7.74 13.52 -0.07
N ALA A 19 7.95 13.07 -1.31
CA ALA A 19 9.28 13.01 -1.90
C ALA A 19 9.89 14.41 -2.10
N LEU A 20 9.09 15.36 -2.60
CA LEU A 20 9.54 16.73 -2.84
C LEU A 20 9.90 17.46 -1.54
N LEU A 21 9.06 17.37 -0.51
CA LEU A 21 9.33 18.02 0.79
C LEU A 21 10.59 17.47 1.43
N THR A 22 10.78 16.15 1.38
CA THR A 22 11.98 15.50 1.91
C THR A 22 13.22 15.95 1.14
N TRP A 23 13.14 16.03 -0.19
CA TRP A 23 14.22 16.54 -1.03
C TRP A 23 14.51 18.03 -0.79
N LEU A 24 13.50 18.88 -0.60
CA LEU A 24 13.69 20.31 -0.31
C LEU A 24 14.42 20.54 1.02
N VAL A 25 14.16 19.69 2.02
CA VAL A 25 14.80 19.79 3.34
C VAL A 25 16.23 19.25 3.32
N ARG A 26 16.46 18.16 2.58
CA ARG A 26 17.71 17.39 2.68
C ARG A 26 18.67 17.61 1.50
N GLY A 27 18.18 18.08 0.36
CA GLY A 27 18.89 18.04 -0.91
C GLY A 27 19.10 16.60 -1.42
N GLY A 28 20.04 16.43 -2.35
CA GLY A 28 20.37 15.12 -2.93
C GLY A 28 19.48 14.72 -4.10
N SER A 29 19.15 13.43 -4.20
CA SER A 29 18.32 12.89 -5.29
C SER A 29 16.89 12.62 -4.83
N LEU A 30 15.92 12.83 -5.72
CA LEU A 30 14.53 12.39 -5.53
C LEU A 30 14.40 10.86 -5.50
N SER A 31 15.40 10.14 -6.04
CA SER A 31 15.46 8.68 -5.98
C SER A 31 16.12 8.14 -4.72
N ASP A 32 16.57 9.01 -3.81
CA ASP A 32 17.16 8.56 -2.54
C ASP A 32 16.14 7.80 -1.70
N GLU A 33 16.59 6.76 -1.01
CA GLU A 33 15.73 5.88 -0.20
C GLU A 33 14.80 6.65 0.74
N VAL A 34 15.31 7.67 1.43
CA VAL A 34 14.50 8.45 2.37
C VAL A 34 13.44 9.28 1.65
N CYS A 35 13.74 9.86 0.48
CA CYS A 35 12.74 10.56 -0.34
C CYS A 35 11.63 9.60 -0.79
N VAL A 36 12.02 8.39 -1.20
CA VAL A 36 11.09 7.33 -1.63
C VAL A 36 10.21 6.86 -0.47
N VAL A 37 10.80 6.60 0.72
CA VAL A 37 10.08 6.15 1.92
C VAL A 37 9.06 7.20 2.38
N PHE A 38 9.48 8.46 2.55
CA PHE A 38 8.55 9.51 2.95
C PHE A 38 7.52 9.81 1.86
N GLY A 39 7.88 9.68 0.59
CA GLY A 39 6.93 9.65 -0.52
C GLY A 39 5.87 8.57 -0.30
N TYR A 40 6.25 7.31 -0.07
CA TYR A 40 5.28 6.24 0.15
C TYR A 40 4.40 6.45 1.39
N VAL A 41 4.94 7.00 2.49
CA VAL A 41 4.15 7.31 3.69
C VAL A 41 3.06 8.34 3.39
N VAL A 42 3.43 9.47 2.77
CA VAL A 42 2.49 10.54 2.44
C VAL A 42 1.54 10.12 1.32
N GLY A 43 2.03 9.31 0.36
CA GLY A 43 1.22 8.69 -0.69
C GLY A 43 0.18 7.72 -0.13
N LEU A 44 0.53 6.90 0.87
CA LEU A 44 -0.43 6.01 1.54
C LEU A 44 -1.53 6.82 2.23
N ILE A 45 -1.18 7.90 2.93
CA ILE A 45 -2.15 8.81 3.54
C ILE A 45 -3.06 9.40 2.45
N GLY A 46 -2.49 9.93 1.37
CA GLY A 46 -3.26 10.45 0.24
C GLY A 46 -4.23 9.42 -0.35
N TRP A 47 -3.77 8.18 -0.56
CA TRP A 47 -4.58 7.08 -1.06
C TRP A 47 -5.75 6.75 -0.10
N LEU A 48 -5.49 6.66 1.21
CA LEU A 48 -6.51 6.40 2.23
C LEU A 48 -7.62 7.47 2.20
N PHE A 49 -7.24 8.75 2.11
CA PHE A 49 -8.21 9.82 1.97
C PHE A 49 -8.98 9.72 0.64
N GLY A 50 -8.30 9.35 -0.45
CA GLY A 50 -8.92 9.24 -1.77
C GLY A 50 -9.89 8.05 -1.94
N ILE A 51 -9.69 6.92 -1.24
CA ILE A 51 -10.65 5.79 -1.27
C ILE A 51 -11.96 6.08 -0.53
N GLY A 52 -12.05 7.19 0.20
CA GLY A 52 -13.25 7.65 0.89
C GLY A 52 -13.18 7.61 2.42
N MET A 53 -12.05 7.22 3.01
CA MET A 53 -11.88 7.28 4.48
C MET A 53 -12.08 8.70 5.01
N GLY A 54 -11.53 9.70 4.31
CA GLY A 54 -11.71 11.11 4.67
C GLY A 54 -13.15 11.58 4.55
N ASP A 55 -13.94 11.04 3.62
CA ASP A 55 -15.34 11.45 3.43
C ASP A 55 -16.22 11.03 4.64
N THR A 56 -15.81 10.04 5.43
CA THR A 56 -16.52 9.60 6.65
C THR A 56 -15.90 10.23 7.89
N TRP A 57 -14.60 10.02 8.15
CA TRP A 57 -13.93 10.46 9.37
C TRP A 57 -13.91 11.98 9.54
N ILE A 58 -13.65 12.75 8.47
CA ILE A 58 -13.61 14.22 8.58
C ILE A 58 -14.99 14.74 8.97
N ARG A 59 -16.08 14.14 8.46
CA ARG A 59 -17.45 14.55 8.81
C ARG A 59 -17.74 14.30 10.28
N GLU A 60 -17.33 13.15 10.80
CA GLU A 60 -17.49 12.79 12.21
C GLU A 60 -16.74 13.74 13.14
N TRP A 61 -15.54 14.21 12.78
CA TRP A 61 -14.80 15.21 13.55
C TRP A 61 -15.52 16.56 13.69
N PHE A 62 -16.38 16.89 12.73
CA PHE A 62 -17.23 18.08 12.78
C PHE A 62 -18.64 17.78 13.32
N GLY A 63 -18.86 16.61 13.93
CA GLY A 63 -20.14 16.21 14.49
C GLY A 63 -21.23 15.93 13.44
N LEU A 64 -20.86 15.79 12.17
CA LEU A 64 -21.77 15.42 11.10
C LEU A 64 -21.94 13.89 11.04
N PRO A 65 -23.10 13.38 10.59
CA PRO A 65 -23.30 11.94 10.47
C PRO A 65 -22.35 11.31 9.45
N ALA A 66 -21.89 10.09 9.80
CA ALA A 66 -21.06 9.25 8.93
C ALA A 66 -21.71 9.11 7.55
N ARG A 67 -20.91 9.28 6.49
CA ARG A 67 -21.37 8.97 5.13
C ARG A 67 -21.10 7.50 4.85
N GLU A 68 -22.15 6.72 4.67
CA GLU A 68 -22.00 5.38 4.11
C GLU A 68 -21.75 5.46 2.59
N SER A 69 -20.90 4.57 2.12
CA SER A 69 -20.59 4.44 0.69
C SER A 69 -21.77 3.77 -0.01
N GLU A 70 -22.51 4.51 -0.84
CA GLU A 70 -23.61 4.00 -1.69
C GLU A 70 -23.13 3.07 -2.84
N VAL A 71 -21.86 2.65 -2.84
CA VAL A 71 -21.29 1.83 -3.91
C VAL A 71 -21.85 0.42 -3.82
N SER A 72 -22.74 0.08 -4.75
CA SER A 72 -23.35 -1.24 -4.87
C SER A 72 -22.51 -2.24 -5.67
N GLY A 73 -22.78 -3.52 -5.45
CA GLY A 73 -22.12 -4.64 -6.15
C GLY A 73 -20.69 -4.90 -5.67
N TRP A 74 -19.90 -5.55 -6.54
CA TRP A 74 -18.53 -5.96 -6.22
C TRP A 74 -17.56 -4.79 -5.98
N LYS A 75 -17.87 -3.60 -6.54
CA LYS A 75 -17.05 -2.40 -6.39
C LYS A 75 -16.95 -1.94 -4.93
N ARG A 76 -17.88 -2.36 -4.06
CA ARG A 76 -17.87 -2.05 -2.62
C ARG A 76 -16.63 -2.59 -1.91
N TYR A 77 -16.07 -3.70 -2.41
CA TYR A 77 -14.87 -4.33 -1.83
C TYR A 77 -13.58 -3.58 -2.17
N LEU A 78 -13.60 -2.63 -3.11
CA LEU A 78 -12.41 -1.87 -3.52
C LEU A 78 -12.33 -0.47 -2.89
N GLY A 79 -13.32 -0.07 -2.08
CA GLY A 79 -13.38 1.24 -1.46
C GLY A 79 -13.42 1.16 0.06
N PHE A 80 -13.47 2.32 0.70
CA PHE A 80 -13.73 2.40 2.13
C PHE A 80 -15.17 1.97 2.45
N SER A 81 -15.34 1.19 3.51
CA SER A 81 -16.64 0.72 4.00
C SER A 81 -16.62 0.61 5.52
N THR A 82 -17.76 0.88 6.14
CA THR A 82 -18.01 0.69 7.59
C THR A 82 -18.72 -0.64 7.89
N ASP A 83 -19.17 -1.38 6.86
CA ASP A 83 -19.80 -2.70 7.02
C ASP A 83 -18.74 -3.75 7.35
N HIS A 84 -18.79 -4.30 8.57
CA HIS A 84 -17.84 -5.31 9.06
C HIS A 84 -17.78 -6.58 8.18
N LYS A 85 -18.84 -6.91 7.42
CA LYS A 85 -18.81 -8.02 6.46
C LYS A 85 -17.99 -7.68 5.22
N VAL A 86 -18.06 -6.43 4.73
CA VAL A 86 -17.18 -5.95 3.64
C VAL A 86 -15.74 -6.00 4.08
N ILE A 87 -15.48 -5.42 5.26
CA ILE A 87 -14.14 -5.35 5.84
C ILE A 87 -13.57 -6.77 5.98
N GLY A 88 -14.34 -7.73 6.51
CA GLY A 88 -13.92 -9.13 6.60
C GLY A 88 -13.49 -9.74 5.25
N VAL A 89 -14.22 -9.48 4.17
CA VAL A 89 -13.86 -9.94 2.81
C VAL A 89 -12.59 -9.25 2.30
N GLN A 90 -12.43 -7.95 2.55
CA GLN A 90 -11.22 -7.20 2.18
C GLN A 90 -9.97 -7.74 2.88
N TYR A 91 -10.07 -8.04 4.18
CA TYR A 91 -9.00 -8.67 4.94
C TYR A 91 -8.67 -10.07 4.42
N LEU A 92 -9.69 -10.91 4.17
CA LEU A 92 -9.47 -12.25 3.62
C LEU A 92 -8.78 -12.21 2.25
N ALA A 93 -9.24 -11.33 1.36
CA ALA A 93 -8.62 -11.16 0.04
C ALA A 93 -7.16 -10.69 0.16
N THR A 94 -6.89 -9.70 1.02
CA THR A 94 -5.53 -9.20 1.27
C THR A 94 -4.64 -10.29 1.86
N PHE A 95 -5.15 -11.04 2.82
CA PHE A 95 -4.45 -12.17 3.44
C PHE A 95 -4.06 -13.21 2.40
N ILE A 96 -4.97 -13.62 1.51
CA ILE A 96 -4.67 -14.60 0.45
C ILE A 96 -3.57 -14.05 -0.48
N VAL A 97 -3.65 -12.79 -0.89
CA VAL A 97 -2.64 -12.19 -1.77
C VAL A 97 -1.27 -12.16 -1.11
N VAL A 98 -1.17 -11.66 0.13
CA VAL A 98 0.10 -11.57 0.86
C VAL A 98 0.66 -12.97 1.17
N MET A 99 -0.21 -13.93 1.53
CA MET A 99 0.18 -15.33 1.71
C MET A 99 0.77 -15.94 0.44
N LEU A 100 0.19 -15.67 -0.73
CA LEU A 100 0.72 -16.16 -2.01
C LEU A 100 2.05 -15.48 -2.36
N LEU A 101 2.19 -14.16 -2.15
CA LEU A 101 3.44 -13.45 -2.37
C LEU A 101 4.55 -13.97 -1.44
N GLY A 102 4.25 -14.16 -0.16
CA GLY A 102 5.17 -14.77 0.81
C GLY A 102 5.51 -16.22 0.44
N GLY A 103 4.53 -17.01 -0.01
CA GLY A 103 4.75 -18.37 -0.48
C GLY A 103 5.66 -18.43 -1.71
N ILE A 104 5.50 -17.52 -2.67
CA ILE A 104 6.38 -17.38 -3.84
C ILE A 104 7.80 -17.01 -3.38
N ALA A 105 7.95 -16.03 -2.47
CA ALA A 105 9.25 -15.67 -1.91
C ALA A 105 9.94 -16.87 -1.22
N ALA A 106 9.17 -17.67 -0.46
CA ALA A 106 9.69 -18.90 0.16
C ALA A 106 10.16 -19.93 -0.89
N LEU A 107 9.44 -20.09 -2.00
CA LEU A 107 9.85 -20.99 -3.08
C LEU A 107 11.13 -20.51 -3.77
N ILE A 108 11.29 -19.20 -3.96
CA ILE A 108 12.52 -18.60 -4.50
C ILE A 108 13.71 -18.89 -3.58
N LEU A 109 13.56 -18.68 -2.27
CA LEU A 109 14.61 -18.96 -1.29
C LEU A 109 14.98 -20.44 -1.25
N ARG A 110 14.00 -21.35 -1.37
CA ARG A 110 14.25 -22.80 -1.47
C ARG A 110 14.96 -23.19 -2.75
N PHE A 111 14.63 -22.55 -3.86
CA PHE A 111 15.30 -22.78 -5.14
C PHE A 111 16.78 -22.38 -5.05
N GLU A 112 17.08 -21.23 -4.44
CA GLU A 112 18.44 -20.75 -4.26
C GLU A 112 19.29 -21.68 -3.38
N LEU A 113 18.68 -22.30 -2.36
CA LEU A 113 19.36 -23.26 -1.47
C LEU A 113 19.48 -24.67 -2.05
N ALA A 114 18.91 -24.95 -3.23
CA ALA A 114 18.92 -26.29 -3.82
C ALA A 114 20.29 -26.69 -4.39
N GLN A 115 21.14 -25.72 -4.73
CA GLN A 115 22.51 -25.93 -5.21
C GLN A 115 23.45 -24.90 -4.55
N ALA A 116 24.71 -25.28 -4.38
CA ALA A 116 25.70 -24.35 -3.85
C ALA A 116 26.17 -23.35 -4.92
N GLY A 117 26.31 -22.08 -4.55
CA GLY A 117 26.72 -20.99 -5.44
C GLY A 117 25.63 -19.94 -5.61
N GLU A 118 25.91 -18.89 -6.38
CA GLU A 118 24.89 -17.92 -6.78
C GLU A 118 24.03 -18.50 -7.90
N GLY A 119 22.72 -18.54 -7.69
CA GLY A 119 21.69 -18.94 -8.63
C GLY A 119 21.07 -17.73 -9.31
N ILE A 120 19.78 -17.49 -9.05
CA ILE A 120 19.02 -16.39 -9.67
C ILE A 120 19.10 -15.10 -8.86
N LEU A 121 19.47 -15.18 -7.58
CA LEU A 121 19.67 -14.05 -6.69
C LEU A 121 21.15 -13.96 -6.32
N ASN A 122 21.72 -12.76 -6.37
CA ASN A 122 22.99 -12.52 -5.69
C ASN A 122 22.77 -12.41 -4.17
N ALA A 123 23.87 -12.41 -3.41
CA ALA A 123 23.82 -12.37 -1.95
C ALA A 123 22.97 -11.21 -1.37
N ASP A 124 23.08 -10.02 -1.95
CA ASP A 124 22.32 -8.85 -1.49
C ASP A 124 20.81 -9.00 -1.73
N ARG A 125 20.43 -9.51 -2.91
CA ARG A 125 19.01 -9.73 -3.24
C ARG A 125 18.42 -10.89 -2.45
N TYR A 126 19.21 -11.93 -2.17
CA TYR A 126 18.80 -12.99 -1.26
C TYR A 126 18.44 -12.43 0.11
N ASN A 127 19.30 -11.60 0.71
CA ASN A 127 19.04 -10.99 2.01
C ASN A 127 17.80 -10.08 2.02
N GLN A 128 17.55 -9.34 0.93
CA GLN A 128 16.34 -8.54 0.79
C GLN A 128 15.07 -9.39 0.68
N VAL A 129 15.09 -10.45 -0.14
CA VAL A 129 13.94 -11.35 -0.29
C VAL A 129 13.68 -12.13 1.00
N MET A 130 14.75 -12.56 1.70
CA MET A 130 14.64 -13.21 3.01
C MET A 130 14.02 -12.28 4.05
N SER A 131 14.44 -11.01 4.10
CA SER A 131 13.88 -10.01 5.03
C SER A 131 12.45 -9.59 4.69
N MET A 132 12.08 -9.61 3.40
CA MET A 132 10.71 -9.35 2.97
C MET A 132 9.77 -10.53 3.24
N HIS A 133 10.29 -11.76 3.18
CA HIS A 133 9.52 -12.98 3.44
C HIS A 133 9.35 -13.28 4.93
N GLY A 134 10.46 -13.25 5.68
CA GLY A 134 10.55 -13.67 7.10
C GLY A 134 9.85 -12.71 8.05
#